data_AF-M1N4W1-F1
#
_entry.id   AF-M1N4W1-F1
#
_cell.length_a   1.000
_cell.length_b   1.000
_cell.length_c   1.000
_cell.angle_alpha   90.00
_cell.angle_beta   90.00
_cell.angle_gamma   90.00
#
_symmetry.space_group_name_H-M   'P 1'
#
loop_
_entity.id
_entity.type
_entity.pdbx_description
1 polymer ?
#
loop_
_entity_poly.entity_id
_entity_poly.type
_entity_poly.pdbx_seq_one_letter_code
_entity_poly.pdbx_strand_id
1 'polypeptide(L)' 'MKKYFLMITILLAPLFTTACEKTYSKEEFKQNKTLLNEWLAKCGMGGTSENCQNARLAIQEIERDRFFGPSKK' A
#
# COMPACT_ATOMS: atom_id res chain seq x y z
N MET A 1 28.70 25.67 -19.72
CA MET A 1 28.69 24.44 -18.89
C MET A 1 27.51 24.37 -17.92
N LYS A 2 27.15 25.43 -17.16
CA LYS A 2 25.96 25.44 -16.28
C LYS A 2 24.61 25.13 -16.96
N LYS A 3 24.42 25.60 -18.21
CA LYS A 3 23.19 25.36 -19.01
C LYS A 3 22.87 23.87 -19.20
N TYR A 4 23.88 23.03 -19.45
CA TYR A 4 23.67 21.60 -19.69
C TYR A 4 23.31 20.85 -18.40
N PHE A 5 23.89 21.26 -17.25
CA PHE A 5 23.57 20.66 -15.96
C PHE A 5 22.10 20.90 -15.56
N LEU A 6 21.60 22.10 -15.82
CA LEU A 6 20.21 22.49 -15.49
C LEU A 6 19.18 21.78 -16.38
N MET A 7 19.52 21.53 -17.65
CA MET A 7 18.66 20.77 -18.58
C MET A 7 18.59 19.29 -18.18
N ILE A 8 19.69 18.69 -17.74
CA ILE A 8 19.72 17.30 -17.26
C ILE A 8 18.81 17.16 -16.02
N THR A 9 18.88 18.08 -15.06
CA THR A 9 18.03 18.01 -13.85
C THR A 9 16.52 18.08 -14.15
N ILE A 10 16.10 18.86 -15.16
CA ILE A 10 14.69 19.01 -15.53
C ILE A 10 14.15 17.75 -16.24
N LEU A 11 14.98 17.12 -17.10
CA LEU A 11 14.61 15.88 -17.79
C LEU A 11 14.52 14.66 -16.87
N LEU A 12 15.23 14.68 -15.73
CA LEU A 12 15.22 13.60 -14.74
C LEU A 12 14.13 13.73 -13.67
N ALA A 13 13.58 14.92 -13.44
CA ALA A 13 12.45 15.13 -12.52
C ALA A 13 11.22 14.22 -12.78
N PRO A 14 10.77 13.98 -14.03
CA PRO A 14 9.64 13.08 -14.28
C PRO A 14 9.98 11.60 -14.03
N LEU A 15 11.26 11.19 -14.03
CA LEU A 15 11.67 9.80 -13.74
C LEU A 15 11.57 9.45 -12.24
N PHE A 16 11.54 10.46 -11.37
CA PHE A 16 11.30 10.30 -9.92
C PHE A 16 9.83 10.38 -9.53
N THR A 17 8.91 10.53 -10.50
CA THR A 17 7.50 10.25 -10.28
C THR A 17 7.24 8.74 -10.33
N THR A 18 8.04 7.96 -9.60
CA THR A 18 7.54 6.67 -9.12
C THR A 18 6.30 7.06 -8.33
N ALA A 19 5.11 6.76 -8.86
CA ALA A 19 3.84 7.05 -8.22
C ALA A 19 4.01 6.70 -6.74
N CYS A 20 3.96 7.71 -5.87
CA CYS A 20 4.05 7.51 -4.43
C CYS A 20 2.82 6.67 -4.10
N GLU A 21 3.00 5.35 -4.10
CA GLU A 21 1.90 4.42 -3.99
C GLU A 21 1.30 4.68 -2.62
N LYS A 22 0.05 5.16 -2.60
CA LYS A 22 -0.62 5.55 -1.35
C LYS A 22 -0.47 4.41 -0.35
N THR A 23 0.11 4.70 0.81
CA THR A 23 0.07 3.78 1.94
C THR A 23 -1.33 3.80 2.53
N TYR A 24 -1.99 2.64 2.54
CA TYR A 24 -3.29 2.42 3.14
C TYR A 24 -3.12 1.81 4.53
N SER A 25 -3.83 2.34 5.50
CA SER A 25 -3.93 1.75 6.83
C SER A 25 -4.76 0.46 6.83
N LYS A 26 -4.57 -0.39 7.84
CA LYS A 26 -5.44 -1.57 8.05
C LYS A 26 -6.91 -1.19 8.29
N GLU A 27 -7.18 -0.05 8.91
CA GLU A 27 -8.54 0.47 9.10
C GLU A 27 -9.21 0.83 7.77
N GLU A 28 -8.51 1.49 6.86
CA GLU A 28 -9.01 1.75 5.50
C GLU A 28 -9.31 0.45 4.74
N PHE A 29 -8.44 -0.56 4.87
CA PHE A 29 -8.69 -1.88 4.29
C PHE A 29 -9.93 -2.58 4.87
N LYS A 30 -10.14 -2.51 6.18
CA LYS A 30 -11.33 -3.10 6.83
C LYS A 30 -12.64 -2.44 6.36
N GLN A 31 -12.60 -1.15 6.03
CA GLN A 31 -13.76 -0.42 5.54
C GLN A 31 -14.02 -0.64 4.03
N ASN A 32 -13.00 -1.03 3.27
CA ASN A 32 -13.11 -1.22 1.82
C ASN A 32 -12.65 -2.62 1.39
N LYS A 33 -13.63 -3.54 1.30
CA LYS A 33 -13.40 -4.94 0.93
C LYS A 33 -12.81 -5.12 -0.49
N THR A 34 -13.22 -4.28 -1.44
CA THR A 34 -12.71 -4.37 -2.82
C THR A 34 -11.23 -4.03 -2.84
N LEU A 35 -10.85 -2.92 -2.22
CA LEU A 35 -9.45 -2.50 -2.09
C LEU A 35 -8.61 -3.56 -1.37
N LEU A 36 -9.12 -4.14 -0.27
CA LEU A 36 -8.45 -5.22 0.44
C LEU A 36 -8.19 -6.43 -0.47
N ASN A 37 -9.20 -6.88 -1.21
CA ASN A 37 -9.06 -8.04 -2.10
C ASN A 37 -8.07 -7.79 -3.25
N GLU A 38 -8.11 -6.61 -3.86
CA GLU A 38 -7.15 -6.21 -4.89
C GLU A 38 -5.72 -6.24 -4.36
N TRP A 39 -5.51 -5.70 -3.16
CA TRP A 39 -4.20 -5.70 -2.53
C TRP A 39 -3.74 -7.08 -2.12
N LEU A 40 -4.60 -7.92 -1.54
CA LEU A 40 -4.27 -9.32 -1.24
C LEU A 40 -3.87 -10.08 -2.50
N ALA A 41 -4.60 -9.89 -3.62
CA ALA A 41 -4.27 -10.49 -4.91
C ALA A 41 -2.93 -9.96 -5.46
N LYS A 42 -2.70 -8.65 -5.41
CA LYS A 42 -1.45 -8.01 -5.83
C LYS A 42 -0.25 -8.49 -5.03
N CYS A 43 -0.42 -8.66 -3.72
CA CYS A 43 0.63 -9.09 -2.81
C CYS A 43 0.95 -10.58 -2.94
N GLY A 44 -0.06 -11.42 -3.20
CA GLY A 44 0.07 -12.86 -3.15
C GLY A 44 0.75 -13.35 -1.86
N MET A 45 1.55 -14.42 -1.97
CA MET A 45 2.30 -14.97 -0.84
C MET A 45 3.60 -14.21 -0.54
N GLY A 46 4.14 -13.44 -1.49
CA GLY A 46 5.51 -12.91 -1.43
C GLY A 46 5.63 -11.39 -1.25
N GLY A 47 4.55 -10.62 -1.42
CA GLY A 47 4.61 -9.16 -1.32
C GLY A 47 4.96 -8.71 0.10
N THR A 48 5.96 -7.83 0.23
CA THR A 48 6.46 -7.34 1.53
C THR A 48 6.25 -5.85 1.76
N SER A 49 5.60 -5.14 0.82
CA SER A 49 5.31 -3.72 0.97
C SER A 49 4.43 -3.46 2.20
N GLU A 50 4.48 -2.23 2.71
CA GLU A 50 3.68 -1.84 3.86
C GLU A 50 2.18 -2.08 3.63
N ASN A 51 1.68 -1.81 2.43
CA ASN A 51 0.30 -2.12 2.05
C ASN A 51 0.00 -3.62 2.07
N CYS A 52 0.94 -4.48 1.67
CA CYS A 52 0.77 -5.93 1.81
C CYS A 52 0.67 -6.37 3.27
N GLN A 53 1.49 -5.78 4.14
CA GLN A 53 1.44 -6.07 5.57
C GLN A 53 0.11 -5.58 6.17
N ASN A 54 -0.31 -4.36 5.86
CA ASN A 54 -1.57 -3.78 6.34
C ASN A 54 -2.80 -4.53 5.83
N ALA A 55 -2.81 -4.98 4.57
CA ALA A 55 -3.87 -5.81 4.01
C ALA A 55 -3.97 -7.17 4.73
N ARG A 56 -2.83 -7.84 4.99
CA ARG A 56 -2.79 -9.12 5.73
C ARG A 56 -3.26 -8.96 7.18
N LEU A 57 -2.84 -7.89 7.86
CA LEU A 57 -3.32 -7.59 9.20
C LEU A 57 -4.82 -7.30 9.22
N ALA A 58 -5.33 -6.57 8.22
CA ALA A 58 -6.75 -6.29 8.10
C ALA A 58 -7.58 -7.56 7.95
N ILE A 59 -7.20 -8.49 7.06
CA ILE A 59 -7.94 -9.75 6.88
C ILE A 59 -7.86 -10.64 8.13
N GLN A 60 -6.71 -10.72 8.79
CA GLN A 60 -6.56 -11.45 10.06
C GLN A 60 -7.46 -10.88 11.17
N GLU A 61 -7.55 -9.55 11.29
CA GLU A 61 -8.48 -8.90 12.22
C GLU A 61 -9.94 -9.21 11.88
N ILE A 62 -10.34 -9.13 10.61
CA ILE A 62 -11.70 -9.46 10.16
C ILE A 62 -12.07 -10.91 10.48
N GLU A 63 -11.18 -11.85 10.17
CA GLU A 63 -11.41 -13.28 10.43
C GLU A 63 -11.52 -13.53 11.92
N ARG A 64 -10.58 -13.00 12.71
CA ARG A 64 -10.64 -13.11 14.17
C ARG A 64 -11.92 -12.50 14.74
N ASP A 65 -12.32 -11.32 14.30
CA ASP A 65 -13.55 -10.67 14.76
C ASP A 65 -14.80 -11.48 14.38
N ARG A 66 -14.76 -12.19 13.24
CA ARG A 66 -15.83 -13.11 12.81
C ARG A 66 -15.94 -14.35 13.71
N PHE A 67 -14.83 -14.88 14.20
CA PHE A 67 -14.81 -16.10 15.03
C PHE A 67 -14.97 -15.82 16.53
N PHE A 68 -14.37 -14.74 17.03
CA PHE A 68 -14.24 -14.46 18.46
C PHE A 68 -14.98 -13.19 18.91
N GLY A 69 -15.60 -12.45 17.98
CA GLY A 69 -16.19 -11.14 18.25
C GLY A 69 -15.17 -10.00 18.16
N PRO A 70 -15.63 -8.75 18.12
CA PRO A 70 -14.77 -7.59 17.83
C PRO A 70 -13.66 -7.43 18.87
N SER A 71 -12.43 -7.31 18.40
CA SER A 71 -11.28 -6.97 19.23
C SER A 71 -11.51 -5.65 19.96
N LYS A 72 -11.49 -5.67 21.29
CA LYS A 72 -11.26 -4.45 22.07
C LYS A 72 -9.78 -4.09 21.92
N LYS A 73 -9.48 -3.17 21.00
CA LYS A 73 -8.17 -2.51 20.95
C LYS A 73 -8.08 -1.49 22.07
#